data_AF-A0A8T4BPD4-F1
#
_entry.id   AF-A0A8T4BPD4-F1
#
_cell.length_a   1.000
_cell.length_b   1.000
_cell.length_c   1.000
_cell.angle_alpha   90.00
_cell.angle_beta   90.00
_cell.angle_gamma   90.00
#
_symmetry.space_group_name_H-M   'P 1'
#
loop_
_entity.id
_entity.type
_entity.pdbx_description
1 polymer ?
#
loop_
_entity_poly.entity_id
_entity_poly.type
_entity_poly.pdbx_seq_one_letter_code
_entity_poly.pdbx_strand_id
1 'polypeptide(L)' 'MLQEYLKLNKNVLIAFAASIIISAIIAQVLSDQADYLNTTYTTIADYIIYFSVFSSLFYFDNRKKY' A
#
# COMPACT_ATOMS: atom_id res chain seq x y z
N MET A 1 -10.90 -22.33 4.60
CA MET A 1 -11.04 -21.21 5.57
C MET A 1 -9.68 -20.72 6.07
N LEU A 2 -8.92 -21.47 6.87
CA LEU A 2 -7.63 -20.99 7.45
C LEU A 2 -6.60 -20.50 6.40
N GLN A 3 -6.45 -21.23 5.29
CA GLN A 3 -5.51 -20.84 4.22
C GLN A 3 -5.87 -19.52 3.54
N GLU A 4 -7.16 -19.16 3.46
CA GLU A 4 -7.60 -17.90 2.86
C GLU A 4 -7.32 -16.71 3.79
N TYR A 5 -7.52 -16.90 5.10
CA TYR A 5 -7.14 -15.92 6.11
C TYR A 5 -5.62 -15.66 6.12
N LEU A 6 -4.80 -16.70 5.97
CA LEU A 6 -3.34 -16.53 5.88
C LEU A 6 -2.91 -15.76 4.63
N LYS A 7 -3.55 -15.99 3.47
CA LYS A 7 -3.30 -15.21 2.25
C LYS A 7 -3.73 -13.76 2.39
N LEU A 8 -4.91 -13.51 2.97
CA LEU A 8 -5.40 -12.16 3.24
C LEU A 8 -4.40 -11.39 4.11
N ASN A 9 -3.95 -12.01 5.22
CA ASN A 9 -2.97 -11.40 6.11
C ASN A 9 -1.64 -11.13 5.41
N LYS A 10 -1.17 -12.04 4.54
CA LYS A 10 0.04 -11.84 3.73
C LYS A 10 -0.09 -10.63 2.79
N ASN A 11 -1.23 -10.50 2.12
CA ASN A 11 -1.45 -9.42 1.15
C ASN A 11 -1.57 -8.05 1.85
N VAL A 12 -2.17 -8.00 3.04
CA VAL A 12 -2.18 -6.79 3.89
C VAL A 12 -0.75 -6.38 4.24
N LEU A 13 0.09 -7.32 4.69
CA LEU A 13 1.49 -7.02 5.04
C LEU A 13 2.31 -6.54 3.84
N ILE A 14 2.14 -7.15 2.67
CA ILE A 14 2.84 -6.74 1.44
C ILE A 14 2.39 -5.34 1.01
N ALA A 15 1.09 -5.07 1.02
CA ALA A 15 0.56 -3.76 0.66
C ALA A 15 1.04 -2.66 1.61
N PHE A 16 1.06 -2.95 2.91
CA PHE A 16 1.56 -2.03 3.94
C PHE A 16 3.06 -1.76 3.81
N ALA A 17 3.87 -2.80 3.57
CA ALA A 17 5.31 -2.63 3.34
C ALA A 17 5.57 -1.79 2.08
N ALA A 18 4.85 -2.05 0.99
CA ALA A 18 4.97 -1.28 -0.24
C ALA A 18 4.57 0.19 -0.03
N SER A 19 3.47 0.46 0.68
CA SER A 19 3.00 1.82 0.92
C SER A 19 4.00 2.62 1.75
N ILE A 20 4.53 2.06 2.84
CA ILE A 20 5.54 2.74 3.69
C ILE A 20 6.81 3.05 2.90
N ILE A 21 7.31 2.10 2.10
CA ILE A 21 8.54 2.32 1.32
C ILE A 21 8.35 3.47 0.33
N ILE A 22 7.23 3.49 -0.42
CA ILE A 22 6.96 4.57 -1.38
C ILE A 22 6.73 5.90 -0.65
N SER A 23 5.96 5.89 0.44
CA SER A 23 5.73 7.09 1.27
C SER A 23 7.05 7.67 1.79
N ALA A 24 8.00 6.84 2.23
CA ALA A 24 9.31 7.30 2.66
C ALA A 24 10.14 7.92 1.51
N ILE A 25 10.09 7.33 0.32
CA ILE A 25 10.75 7.89 -0.88
C ILE A 25 10.15 9.26 -1.22
N ILE A 26 8.82 9.38 -1.24
CA ILE A 26 8.12 10.63 -1.52
C ILE A 26 8.44 11.68 -0.44
N ALA A 27 8.44 11.30 0.83
CA ALA A 27 8.79 12.18 1.94
C ALA A 27 10.21 12.75 1.76
N GLN A 28 11.17 11.90 1.36
CA GLN A 28 12.54 12.30 1.11
C GLN A 28 12.65 13.24 -0.10
N VAL A 29 11.93 12.96 -1.19
CA VAL A 29 11.91 13.80 -2.40
C VAL A 29 11.29 15.18 -2.12
N LEU A 30 10.28 15.25 -1.25
CA LEU A 30 9.62 16.49 -0.85
C LEU A 30 10.20 17.09 0.44
N SER A 31 11.41 16.71 0.85
CA SER A 31 12.00 17.17 2.12
C SER A 31 12.20 18.70 2.20
N ASP A 32 12.35 19.38 1.07
CA ASP A 32 12.46 20.85 1.00
C ASP A 32 11.10 21.57 0.90
N GLN A 33 9.99 20.84 0.88
CA GLN A 33 8.64 21.41 0.85
C GLN A 33 8.13 21.70 2.25
N ALA A 34 7.10 22.55 2.35
CA ALA A 34 6.42 22.77 3.63
C ALA A 34 5.86 21.46 4.18
N ASP A 35 5.97 21.26 5.50
CA ASP A 35 5.59 20.01 6.18
C ASP A 35 4.16 19.56 5.86
N TYR A 36 3.23 20.50 5.74
CA TYR A 36 1.83 20.19 5.41
C TYR A 36 1.68 19.67 3.97
N LEU A 37 2.48 20.17 3.01
CA LEU A 37 2.48 19.66 1.64
C LEU A 37 3.10 18.26 1.62
N ASN A 38 4.26 18.09 2.24
CA ASN A 38 4.93 16.79 2.33
C ASN A 38 4.01 15.73 2.94
N THR A 39 3.43 16.02 4.10
CA THR A 39 2.48 15.12 4.79
C THR A 39 1.23 14.84 3.95
N THR A 40 0.69 15.85 3.27
CA THR A 40 -0.48 15.66 2.40
C THR A 40 -0.17 14.72 1.23
N TYR A 41 0.93 14.96 0.52
CA TYR A 41 1.32 14.14 -0.63
C TYR A 41 1.71 12.71 -0.23
N THR A 42 2.44 12.54 0.87
CA THR A 42 2.80 11.21 1.39
C THR A 42 1.56 10.45 1.84
N THR A 43 0.59 11.09 2.49
CA THR A 43 -0.67 10.45 2.88
C THR A 43 -1.49 10.01 1.66
N ILE A 44 -1.61 10.87 0.64
CA ILE A 44 -2.31 10.52 -0.61
C ILE A 44 -1.63 9.33 -1.28
N ALA A 45 -0.30 9.36 -1.38
CA ALA A 45 0.46 8.27 -1.99
C ALA A 45 0.33 6.97 -1.20
N ASP A 46 0.35 7.02 0.14
CA ASP A 46 0.19 5.86 1.01
C ASP A 46 -1.12 5.12 0.70
N TYR A 47 -2.23 5.86 0.65
CA TYR A 47 -3.54 5.28 0.31
C TYR A 47 -3.56 4.71 -1.11
N ILE A 48 -3.07 5.46 -2.10
CA ILE A 48 -3.07 5.01 -3.49
C ILE A 48 -2.29 3.70 -3.63
N ILE A 49 -1.08 3.63 -3.07
CA ILE A 49 -0.21 2.45 -3.17
C ILE A 49 -0.80 1.29 -2.37
N TYR A 50 -1.23 1.52 -1.13
CA TYR A 50 -1.81 0.48 -0.28
C TYR A 50 -3.02 -0.17 -0.98
N PHE A 51 -4.01 0.63 -1.38
CA PHE A 51 -5.22 0.10 -1.99
C PHE A 51 -4.96 -0.54 -3.36
N SER A 52 -4.05 0.03 -4.17
CA SER A 52 -3.73 -0.54 -5.48
C SER A 52 -3.04 -1.90 -5.36
N VAL A 53 -2.04 -2.01 -4.49
CA VAL A 53 -1.30 -3.26 -4.26
C VAL A 53 -2.20 -4.31 -3.62
N PHE A 54 -2.91 -3.94 -2.55
CA PHE A 54 -3.82 -4.86 -1.87
C PHE A 54 -4.91 -5.39 -2.81
N SER A 55 -5.60 -4.51 -3.53
CA SER A 55 -6.69 -4.90 -4.43
C SER A 55 -6.18 -5.77 -5.58
N SER A 56 -4.99 -5.47 -6.12
CA SER A 56 -4.39 -6.27 -7.19
C SER A 56 -4.04 -7.68 -6.70
N LEU A 57 -3.35 -7.79 -5.56
CA LEU A 57 -3.01 -9.09 -4.97
C LEU A 57 -4.26 -9.88 -4.60
N PHE A 58 -5.24 -9.22 -3.99
CA PHE A 58 -6.52 -9.83 -3.65
C PHE A 58 -7.26 -10.34 -4.89
N TYR A 59 -7.31 -9.55 -5.96
CA TYR A 59 -7.91 -9.96 -7.22
C TYR A 59 -7.20 -11.19 -7.80
N PHE A 60 -5.87 -11.16 -7.92
CA PHE A 60 -5.11 -12.29 -8.49
C PHE A 60 -5.24 -13.58 -7.68
N ASP A 61 -5.29 -13.48 -6.36
CA ASP A 61 -5.47 -14.64 -5.48
C ASP A 61 -6.87 -15.27 -5.60
N ASN A 62 -7.88 -14.48 -5.94
CA ASN A 62 -9.28 -14.91 -6.02
C ASN A 62 -9.81 -15.07 -7.45
N ARG A 63 -9.03 -14.72 -8.49
CA ARG A 63 -9.44 -14.73 -9.90
C ARG A 63 -9.90 -16.08 -10.46
N LYS A 64 -9.56 -17.18 -9.80
CA LYS A 64 -9.95 -18.55 -10.19
C LYS A 64 -11.14 -19.09 -9.39
N LYS A 65 -11.59 -18.30 -8.40
CA LYS A 65 -12.69 -18.63 -7.49
C LYS A 65 -14.01 -18.00 -7.95
N TYR A 66 -13.92 -17.01 -8.86
CA TYR A 66 -14.99 -16.38 -9.62
C TYR A 66 -14.69 -16.58 -11.11
#